data_AF-A0A3P7LZF9-F1
#
_entry.id   AF-A0A3P7LZF9-F1
#
_cell.length_a   1.000
_cell.length_b   1.000
_cell.length_c   1.000
_cell.angle_alpha   90.00
_cell.angle_beta   90.00
_cell.angle_gamma   90.00
#
_symmetry.space_group_name_H-M   'P 1'
#
loop_
_entity.id
_entity.type
_entity.pdbx_description
1 polymer ?
#
loop_
_entity_poly.entity_id
_entity_poly.type
_entity_poly.pdbx_seq_one_letter_code
_entity_poly.pdbx_strand_id
1 'polypeptide(L)'
;DAFWGPGEPYADDGRIEVFKVNISDEEIDSLKSLITPNRLVAPLEGCSKSQTTHDLMRNLSEVMISFDWKQHQHFLNTFKQYRTGNFLDTFSIEVKNLEAIGDALNSSPLGTASYLMSVWSLFSSRDPLKPLSQLFTLDELATVSYLHYVTETTPRALRIMDTMLNNDDESQRLQVLVPTGLLQSPETPWSTTRSICQHRYLNITSFTEVKKGGVFQHLQDPQAFAADVFRFVELTLLHK
;
A
#
# COMPACT_ATOMS: atom_id res chain seq x y z
N ASP A 1 -10.18 9.69 25.98
CA ASP A 1 -9.27 9.26 24.90
C ASP A 1 -9.09 7.75 24.94
N ALA A 2 -9.07 7.12 23.78
CA ALA A 2 -8.87 5.67 23.66
C ALA A 2 -7.37 5.37 23.59
N PHE A 3 -6.91 4.39 24.36
CA PHE A 3 -5.52 3.92 24.39
C PHE A 3 -5.41 2.60 23.63
N TRP A 4 -4.42 2.50 22.75
CA TRP A 4 -4.27 1.37 21.83
C TRP A 4 -2.97 0.59 22.01
N GLY A 5 -2.24 0.81 23.12
CA GLY A 5 -1.00 0.11 23.41
C GLY A 5 -1.14 -1.10 24.36
N PRO A 6 -0.12 -1.98 24.56
CA PRO A 6 -0.22 -3.00 25.58
C PRO A 6 -0.07 -2.36 26.95
N GLY A 7 -0.74 -2.97 27.92
CA GLY A 7 -0.65 -2.55 29.32
C GLY A 7 -1.47 -1.30 29.62
N GLU A 8 -1.07 -0.62 30.69
CA GLU A 8 -1.79 0.53 31.20
C GLU A 8 -1.55 1.78 30.34
N PRO A 9 -2.59 2.63 30.15
CA PRO A 9 -2.45 3.89 29.44
C PRO A 9 -1.32 4.76 30.01
N TYR A 10 -0.46 5.25 29.13
CA TYR A 10 0.61 6.19 29.48
C TYR A 10 0.40 7.52 28.74
N ALA A 11 1.04 8.58 29.23
CA ALA A 11 0.96 9.90 28.62
C ALA A 11 1.66 9.90 27.24
N ASP A 12 1.00 10.48 26.24
CA ASP A 12 1.56 10.58 24.89
C ASP A 12 2.89 11.35 24.89
N ASP A 13 3.90 10.81 24.20
CA ASP A 13 5.13 11.54 23.92
C ASP A 13 4.94 12.41 22.67
N GLY A 14 4.90 13.73 22.87
CA GLY A 14 4.76 14.72 21.81
C GLY A 14 6.07 15.08 21.09
N ARG A 15 7.19 14.40 21.38
CA ARG A 15 8.47 14.67 20.73
C ARG A 15 8.47 14.22 19.27
N ILE A 16 9.02 15.07 18.41
CA ILE A 16 9.24 14.77 17.00
C ILE A 16 10.73 14.51 16.81
N GLU A 17 11.07 13.30 16.38
CA GLU A 17 12.44 12.85 16.17
C GLU A 17 12.72 12.65 14.68
N VAL A 18 13.93 12.99 14.25
CA VAL A 18 14.36 12.72 12.87
C VAL A 18 14.53 11.21 12.70
N PHE A 19 13.87 10.66 11.69
CA PHE A 19 13.93 9.25 11.34
C PHE A 19 14.74 9.05 10.07
N LYS A 20 15.44 7.90 10.00
CA LYS A 20 16.09 7.42 8.79
C LYS A 20 15.84 5.92 8.66
N VAL A 21 15.53 5.48 7.45
CA VAL A 21 15.48 4.05 7.11
C VAL A 21 16.89 3.50 7.25
N ASN A 22 17.06 2.49 8.09
CA ASN A 22 18.35 1.86 8.34
C ASN A 22 18.16 0.36 8.56
N ILE A 23 18.09 -0.38 7.47
CA ILE A 23 18.11 -1.84 7.46
C ILE A 23 19.55 -2.28 7.21
N SER A 24 20.02 -3.23 8.00
CA SER A 24 21.39 -3.71 7.96
C SER A 24 21.68 -4.54 6.70
N ASP A 25 22.93 -4.57 6.26
CA ASP A 25 23.35 -5.41 5.13
C ASP A 25 23.10 -6.91 5.47
N GLU A 26 23.23 -7.30 6.75
CA GLU A 26 22.93 -8.64 7.25
C GLU A 26 21.45 -9.04 7.11
N GLU A 27 20.51 -8.14 7.43
CA GLU A 27 19.07 -8.39 7.25
C GLU A 27 18.71 -8.57 5.78
N ILE A 28 19.33 -7.78 4.90
CA ILE A 28 19.14 -7.85 3.45
C ILE A 28 19.71 -9.15 2.89
N ASP A 29 20.92 -9.54 3.31
CA ASP A 29 21.53 -10.81 2.90
C ASP A 29 20.71 -12.01 3.39
N SER A 30 20.19 -11.94 4.62
CA SER A 30 19.25 -12.94 5.16
C SER A 30 18.00 -13.04 4.29
N LEU A 31 17.36 -11.90 3.96
CA LEU A 31 16.20 -11.86 3.06
C LEU A 31 16.52 -12.51 1.70
N LYS A 32 17.62 -12.09 1.06
CA LYS A 32 18.04 -12.61 -0.25
C LYS A 32 18.29 -14.11 -0.22
N SER A 33 18.87 -14.64 0.85
CA SER A 33 19.11 -16.09 1.00
C SER A 33 17.81 -16.92 1.07
N LEU A 34 16.70 -16.31 1.46
CA LEU A 34 15.37 -16.94 1.52
C LEU A 34 14.61 -16.89 0.19
N ILE A 35 15.08 -16.09 -0.79
CA ILE A 35 14.47 -16.01 -2.11
C ILE A 35 14.79 -17.29 -2.88
N THR A 36 13.76 -18.11 -3.13
CA THR A 36 13.88 -19.41 -3.81
C THR A 36 12.97 -19.48 -5.04
N PRO A 37 13.40 -18.92 -6.20
CA PRO A 37 12.57 -18.86 -7.41
C PRO A 37 12.08 -20.22 -7.91
N ASN A 38 12.88 -21.28 -7.69
CA ASN A 38 12.55 -22.65 -8.06
C ASN A 38 11.36 -23.25 -7.28
N ARG A 39 10.89 -22.58 -6.21
CA ARG A 39 9.71 -22.99 -5.45
C ARG A 39 8.43 -22.26 -5.87
N LEU A 40 8.49 -21.38 -6.88
CA LEU A 40 7.29 -20.76 -7.44
C LEU A 40 6.36 -21.83 -8.03
N VAL A 41 5.05 -21.66 -7.80
CA VAL A 41 4.04 -22.56 -8.32
C VAL A 41 4.03 -22.46 -9.85
N ALA A 42 4.10 -23.63 -10.52
CA ALA A 42 4.02 -23.70 -11.97
C ALA A 42 2.69 -23.10 -12.48
N PRO A 43 2.70 -22.37 -13.60
CA PRO A 43 1.48 -21.82 -14.14
C PRO A 43 0.54 -22.94 -14.61
N LEU A 44 -0.76 -22.70 -14.50
CA LEU A 44 -1.77 -23.61 -15.01
C LEU A 44 -1.72 -23.65 -16.54
N GLU A 45 -1.61 -24.86 -17.10
CA GLU A 45 -1.56 -25.08 -18.54
C GLU A 45 -2.81 -24.48 -19.23
N GLY A 46 -2.59 -23.73 -20.32
CA GLY A 46 -3.65 -23.06 -21.07
C GLY A 46 -4.23 -21.80 -20.41
N CYS A 47 -3.75 -21.37 -19.24
CA CYS A 47 -4.25 -20.18 -18.55
C CYS A 47 -3.29 -18.98 -18.69
N SER A 48 -3.59 -18.06 -19.60
CA SER A 48 -2.76 -16.86 -19.86
C SER A 48 -2.54 -15.99 -18.62
N LYS A 49 -3.55 -15.86 -17.75
CA LYS A 49 -3.42 -15.11 -16.49
C LYS A 49 -2.42 -15.77 -15.53
N SER A 50 -2.49 -17.09 -15.43
CA SER A 50 -1.56 -17.86 -14.58
C SER A 50 -0.13 -17.76 -15.12
N GLN A 51 0.05 -17.87 -16.44
CA GLN A 51 1.33 -17.67 -17.10
C GLN A 51 1.91 -16.27 -16.84
N THR A 52 1.10 -15.23 -17.06
CA THR A 52 1.51 -13.83 -16.85
C THR A 52 1.92 -13.57 -15.39
N THR A 53 1.18 -14.13 -14.44
CA THR A 53 1.50 -14.00 -12.99
C THR A 53 2.80 -14.72 -12.66
N HIS A 54 3.00 -15.92 -13.18
CA HIS A 54 4.21 -16.69 -12.96
C HIS A 54 5.44 -16.00 -13.56
N ASP A 55 5.33 -15.45 -14.78
CA ASP A 55 6.42 -14.72 -15.44
C ASP A 55 6.77 -13.42 -14.70
N LEU A 56 5.76 -12.68 -14.21
CA LEU A 56 5.98 -11.52 -13.34
C LEU A 56 6.77 -11.91 -12.09
N MET A 57 6.34 -12.97 -11.39
CA MET A 57 7.00 -13.40 -10.15
C MET A 57 8.40 -13.94 -10.38
N ARG A 58 8.64 -14.63 -11.51
CA ARG A 58 9.99 -15.06 -11.90
C ARG A 58 10.90 -13.84 -12.09
N ASN A 59 10.50 -12.89 -12.92
CA ASN A 59 11.29 -11.69 -13.20
C ASN A 59 11.50 -10.85 -11.93
N LEU A 60 10.46 -10.67 -11.12
CA LEU A 60 10.56 -9.95 -9.84
C LEU A 60 11.53 -10.65 -8.89
N SER A 61 11.53 -11.99 -8.82
CA SER A 61 12.45 -12.72 -7.96
C SER A 61 13.93 -12.53 -8.35
N GLU A 62 14.22 -12.47 -9.66
CA GLU A 62 15.56 -12.19 -10.18
C GLU A 62 16.02 -10.76 -9.85
N VAL A 63 15.11 -9.79 -10.01
CA VAL A 63 15.37 -8.40 -9.60
C VAL A 63 15.60 -8.32 -8.10
N MET A 64 14.75 -8.96 -7.28
CA MET A 64 14.91 -8.93 -5.82
C MET A 64 16.26 -9.52 -5.36
N ILE A 65 16.78 -10.56 -6.02
CA ILE A 65 18.11 -11.12 -5.69
C ILE A 65 19.22 -10.11 -6.01
N SER A 66 19.15 -9.47 -7.17
CA SER A 66 20.15 -8.51 -7.65
C SER A 66 19.96 -7.08 -7.13
N PHE A 67 18.88 -6.82 -6.38
CA PHE A 67 18.47 -5.49 -5.93
C PHE A 67 19.51 -4.83 -5.02
N ASP A 68 19.94 -3.61 -5.35
CA ASP A 68 20.81 -2.80 -4.50
C ASP A 68 19.98 -2.04 -3.46
N TRP A 69 19.69 -2.73 -2.35
CA TRP A 69 18.97 -2.13 -1.24
C TRP A 69 19.68 -0.89 -0.68
N LYS A 70 21.01 -0.87 -0.66
CA LYS A 70 21.78 0.22 -0.07
C LYS A 70 21.62 1.50 -0.85
N GLN A 71 21.66 1.41 -2.18
CA GLN A 71 21.34 2.52 -3.07
C GLN A 71 19.89 2.98 -2.84
N HIS A 72 18.95 2.05 -2.73
CA HIS A 72 17.54 2.39 -2.54
C HIS A 72 17.26 3.04 -1.17
N GLN A 73 17.86 2.53 -0.11
CA GLN A 73 17.81 3.12 1.23
C GLN A 73 18.39 4.54 1.24
N HIS A 74 19.46 4.78 0.48
CA HIS A 74 19.99 6.14 0.31
C HIS A 74 18.95 7.05 -0.34
N PHE A 75 18.30 6.60 -1.42
CA PHE A 75 17.22 7.35 -2.09
C PHE A 75 16.05 7.65 -1.13
N LEU A 76 15.56 6.67 -0.37
CA LEU A 76 14.49 6.87 0.62
C LEU A 76 14.86 7.93 1.66
N ASN A 77 16.11 7.94 2.10
CA ASN A 77 16.63 8.91 3.08
C ASN A 77 16.94 10.29 2.50
N THR A 78 16.72 10.53 1.20
CA THR A 78 16.78 11.90 0.64
C THR A 78 15.59 12.76 1.08
N PHE A 79 14.47 12.12 1.42
CA PHE A 79 13.32 12.78 2.02
C PHE A 79 13.50 12.91 3.53
N LYS A 80 13.08 14.05 4.09
CA LYS A 80 13.07 14.26 5.54
C LYS A 80 11.96 13.41 6.16
N GLN A 81 12.33 12.49 7.04
CA GLN A 81 11.41 11.60 7.73
C GLN A 81 11.44 11.86 9.23
N TYR A 82 10.34 11.60 9.91
CA TYR A 82 10.19 11.84 11.33
C TYR A 82 9.36 10.75 12.00
N ARG A 83 9.55 10.57 13.31
CA ARG A 83 8.69 9.77 14.18
C ARG A 83 8.20 10.63 15.34
N THR A 84 6.98 10.38 15.81
CA THR A 84 6.39 11.06 16.96
C THR A 84 5.49 10.09 17.71
N GLY A 85 5.65 10.06 19.03
CA GLY A 85 4.96 9.11 19.90
C GLY A 85 5.23 7.64 19.56
N ASN A 86 4.59 6.75 20.31
CA ASN A 86 4.66 5.30 20.11
C ASN A 86 3.36 4.74 19.50
N PHE A 87 2.41 5.59 19.12
CA PHE A 87 1.03 5.20 18.80
C PHE A 87 0.94 4.05 17.78
N LEU A 88 1.76 4.07 16.73
CA LEU A 88 1.76 3.05 15.68
C LEU A 88 2.61 1.81 16.00
N ASP A 89 3.57 1.90 16.91
CA ASP A 89 4.39 0.75 17.36
C ASP A 89 3.58 -0.23 18.20
N THR A 90 2.38 0.19 18.59
CA THR A 90 1.68 -0.37 19.73
C THR A 90 0.29 -0.92 19.38
N PHE A 91 -0.17 -0.68 18.15
CA PHE A 91 -1.50 -1.04 17.68
C PHE A 91 -1.69 -2.56 17.60
N SER A 92 -2.37 -3.12 18.60
CA SER A 92 -2.66 -4.55 18.71
C SER A 92 -4.15 -4.76 18.52
N ILE A 93 -4.56 -5.21 17.33
CA ILE A 93 -5.90 -5.75 17.10
C ILE A 93 -5.80 -7.26 16.92
N GLU A 94 -6.53 -7.98 17.76
CA GLU A 94 -6.66 -9.43 17.68
C GLU A 94 -7.73 -9.78 16.64
N VAL A 95 -7.37 -10.62 15.67
CA VAL A 95 -8.29 -11.07 14.62
C VAL A 95 -8.11 -12.56 14.38
N LYS A 96 -9.23 -13.31 14.39
CA LYS A 96 -9.22 -14.77 14.23
C LYS A 96 -8.72 -15.18 12.84
N ASN A 97 -7.91 -16.24 12.78
CA ASN A 97 -7.38 -16.88 11.57
C ASN A 97 -6.38 -16.07 10.73
N LEU A 98 -6.05 -14.84 11.12
CA LEU A 98 -5.04 -14.01 10.44
C LEU A 98 -3.60 -14.28 10.89
N GLU A 99 -3.42 -14.92 12.04
CA GLU A 99 -2.09 -15.28 12.56
C GLU A 99 -1.40 -16.30 11.66
N ALA A 100 -2.10 -17.37 11.27
CA ALA A 100 -1.55 -18.39 10.38
C ALA A 100 -1.17 -17.84 8.99
N ILE A 101 -1.96 -16.90 8.45
CA ILE A 101 -1.64 -16.21 7.19
C ILE A 101 -0.43 -15.30 7.40
N GLY A 102 -0.39 -14.57 8.53
CA GLY A 102 0.71 -13.70 8.89
C GLY A 102 2.05 -14.44 8.98
N ASP A 103 2.08 -15.55 9.72
CA ASP A 103 3.26 -16.40 9.87
C ASP A 103 3.70 -16.97 8.51
N ALA A 104 2.76 -17.40 7.67
CA ALA A 104 3.06 -17.89 6.33
C ALA A 104 3.70 -16.82 5.45
N LEU A 105 3.18 -15.58 5.47
CA LEU A 105 3.73 -14.48 4.68
C LEU A 105 5.11 -14.05 5.20
N ASN A 106 5.29 -13.93 6.51
CA ASN A 106 6.59 -13.60 7.13
C ASN A 106 7.64 -14.69 6.93
N SER A 107 7.23 -15.96 6.74
CA SER A 107 8.16 -17.06 6.49
C SER A 107 8.80 -17.04 5.10
N SER A 108 8.25 -16.28 4.14
CA SER A 108 8.74 -16.28 2.75
C SER A 108 8.68 -14.90 2.10
N PRO A 109 9.82 -14.30 1.71
CA PRO A 109 9.82 -13.01 1.02
C PRO A 109 9.12 -13.09 -0.35
N LEU A 110 9.29 -14.19 -1.08
CA LEU A 110 8.55 -14.40 -2.34
C LEU A 110 7.05 -14.66 -2.11
N GLY A 111 6.68 -15.31 -1.00
CA GLY A 111 5.28 -15.47 -0.61
C GLY A 111 4.60 -14.12 -0.33
N THR A 112 5.26 -13.27 0.47
CA THR A 112 4.83 -11.89 0.72
C THR A 112 4.74 -11.09 -0.57
N ALA A 113 5.78 -11.11 -1.40
CA ALA A 113 5.80 -10.41 -2.69
C ALA A 113 4.66 -10.90 -3.59
N SER A 114 4.44 -12.20 -3.71
CA SER A 114 3.35 -12.77 -4.53
C SER A 114 1.97 -12.32 -4.05
N TYR A 115 1.76 -12.27 -2.74
CA TYR A 115 0.51 -11.77 -2.18
C TYR A 115 0.31 -10.28 -2.53
N LEU A 116 1.34 -9.45 -2.29
CA LEU A 116 1.30 -8.02 -2.63
C LEU A 116 1.05 -7.80 -4.11
N MET A 117 1.73 -8.52 -5.00
CA MET A 117 1.53 -8.41 -6.45
C MET A 117 0.11 -8.80 -6.86
N SER A 118 -0.53 -9.77 -6.18
CA SER A 118 -1.93 -10.10 -6.44
C SER A 118 -2.87 -8.94 -6.09
N VAL A 119 -2.63 -8.26 -4.96
CA VAL A 119 -3.38 -7.10 -4.51
C VAL A 119 -3.15 -5.91 -5.43
N TRP A 120 -1.90 -5.66 -5.80
CA TRP A 120 -1.53 -4.58 -6.72
C TRP A 120 -2.15 -4.79 -8.09
N SER A 121 -2.16 -6.02 -8.60
CA SER A 121 -2.80 -6.35 -9.88
C SER A 121 -4.30 -6.05 -9.85
N LEU A 122 -5.00 -6.46 -8.78
CA LEU A 122 -6.43 -6.22 -8.61
C LEU A 122 -6.79 -4.73 -8.60
N PHE A 123 -5.92 -3.88 -8.05
CA PHE A 123 -6.21 -2.46 -7.83
C PHE A 123 -5.60 -1.52 -8.86
N SER A 124 -4.77 -2.00 -9.78
CA SER A 124 -4.09 -1.14 -10.78
C SER A 124 -4.75 -1.13 -12.16
N SER A 125 -5.52 -2.17 -12.50
CA SER A 125 -6.09 -2.39 -13.82
C SER A 125 -7.36 -3.26 -13.72
N ARG A 126 -8.38 -2.95 -14.52
CA ARG A 126 -9.55 -3.85 -14.66
C ARG A 126 -9.27 -4.99 -15.62
N ASP A 127 -8.27 -4.85 -16.48
CA ASP A 127 -7.81 -5.93 -17.37
C ASP A 127 -6.98 -6.95 -16.55
N PRO A 128 -7.48 -8.19 -16.36
CA PRO A 128 -6.82 -9.22 -15.57
C PRO A 128 -5.59 -9.83 -16.27
N LEU A 129 -5.38 -9.54 -17.56
CA LEU A 129 -4.22 -10.00 -18.32
C LEU A 129 -3.11 -8.94 -18.39
N LYS A 130 -3.38 -7.72 -17.93
CA LYS A 130 -2.39 -6.65 -17.93
C LYS A 130 -1.32 -6.92 -16.86
N PRO A 131 -0.06 -7.19 -17.25
CA PRO A 131 0.99 -7.45 -16.28
C PRO A 131 1.34 -6.16 -15.53
N LEU A 132 1.65 -6.29 -14.23
CA LEU A 132 2.08 -5.16 -13.41
C LEU A 132 3.36 -4.49 -13.94
N SER A 133 4.23 -5.23 -14.63
CA SER A 133 5.45 -4.69 -15.25
C SER A 133 5.19 -3.65 -16.35
N GLN A 134 3.96 -3.53 -16.86
CA GLN A 134 3.57 -2.45 -17.77
C GLN A 134 3.08 -1.20 -17.04
N LEU A 135 2.80 -1.30 -15.74
CA LEU A 135 2.24 -0.23 -14.92
C LEU A 135 3.26 0.33 -13.93
N PHE A 136 4.18 -0.51 -13.47
CA PHE A 136 5.23 -0.19 -12.51
C PHE A 136 6.55 -0.81 -12.96
N THR A 137 7.65 -0.19 -12.56
CA THR A 137 8.98 -0.76 -12.70
C THR A 137 9.15 -1.93 -11.75
N LEU A 138 9.98 -2.91 -12.12
CA LEU A 138 10.30 -4.02 -11.21
C LEU A 138 11.02 -3.53 -9.95
N ASP A 139 11.75 -2.41 -10.02
CA ASP A 139 12.40 -1.79 -8.88
C ASP A 139 11.40 -1.23 -7.86
N GLU A 140 10.31 -0.60 -8.31
CA GLU A 140 9.22 -0.15 -7.43
C GLU A 140 8.54 -1.34 -6.74
N LEU A 141 8.25 -2.40 -7.50
CA LEU A 141 7.63 -3.61 -6.95
C LEU A 141 8.56 -4.36 -5.99
N ALA A 142 9.86 -4.41 -6.29
CA ALA A 142 10.88 -4.97 -5.40
C ALA A 142 10.99 -4.15 -4.12
N THR A 143 11.03 -2.82 -4.23
CA THR A 143 11.09 -1.89 -3.08
C THR A 143 9.95 -2.16 -2.08
N VAL A 144 8.71 -2.21 -2.58
CA VAL A 144 7.54 -2.45 -1.74
C VAL A 144 7.60 -3.84 -1.12
N SER A 145 8.03 -4.85 -1.88
CA SER A 145 8.20 -6.22 -1.38
C SER A 145 9.26 -6.31 -0.27
N TYR A 146 10.39 -5.63 -0.45
CA TYR A 146 11.46 -5.53 0.55
C TYR A 146 10.95 -4.88 1.83
N LEU A 147 10.38 -3.67 1.71
CA LEU A 147 9.84 -2.92 2.84
C LEU A 147 8.85 -3.76 3.64
N HIS A 148 7.83 -4.31 2.98
CA HIS A 148 6.81 -5.11 3.64
C HIS A 148 7.35 -6.33 4.37
N TYR A 149 8.41 -6.96 3.84
CA TYR A 149 9.03 -8.13 4.45
C TYR A 149 9.92 -7.74 5.63
N VAL A 150 10.87 -6.81 5.44
CA VAL A 150 11.84 -6.43 6.50
C VAL A 150 11.16 -5.73 7.68
N THR A 151 10.04 -5.03 7.45
CA THR A 151 9.27 -4.40 8.54
C THR A 151 8.05 -5.21 8.98
N GLU A 152 7.93 -6.47 8.54
CA GLU A 152 6.83 -7.39 8.90
C GLU A 152 5.44 -6.75 8.82
N THR A 153 5.22 -5.93 7.79
CA THR A 153 4.09 -5.01 7.73
C THR A 153 2.83 -5.65 7.17
N THR A 154 2.97 -6.62 6.26
CA THR A 154 1.82 -7.26 5.61
C THR A 154 0.83 -7.89 6.60
N PRO A 155 1.24 -8.68 7.61
CA PRO A 155 0.30 -9.23 8.59
C PRO A 155 -0.45 -8.16 9.38
N ARG A 156 0.23 -7.06 9.75
CA ARG A 156 -0.36 -5.95 10.49
C ARG A 156 -1.38 -5.20 9.64
N ALA A 157 -1.06 -4.95 8.36
CA ALA A 157 -1.97 -4.33 7.41
C ALA A 157 -3.24 -5.18 7.20
N LEU A 158 -3.11 -6.52 7.15
CA LEU A 158 -4.25 -7.41 7.03
C LEU A 158 -5.19 -7.35 8.24
N ARG A 159 -4.65 -7.25 9.46
CA ARG A 159 -5.47 -7.06 10.68
C ARG A 159 -6.28 -5.76 10.63
N ILE A 160 -5.65 -4.67 10.17
CA ILE A 160 -6.34 -3.38 10.00
C ILE A 160 -7.47 -3.51 8.96
N MET A 161 -7.19 -4.14 7.81
CA MET A 161 -8.19 -4.32 6.77
C MET A 161 -9.38 -5.17 7.25
N ASP A 162 -9.13 -6.27 7.94
CA ASP A 162 -10.21 -7.11 8.48
C ASP A 162 -11.09 -6.33 9.47
N THR A 163 -10.45 -5.60 10.39
CA THR A 163 -11.13 -4.72 11.34
C THR A 163 -12.03 -3.71 10.62
N MET A 164 -11.51 -3.06 9.58
CA MET A 164 -12.26 -2.05 8.82
C MET A 164 -13.45 -2.63 8.06
N LEU A 165 -13.34 -3.86 7.57
CA LEU A 165 -14.38 -4.53 6.80
C LEU A 165 -15.46 -5.17 7.68
N ASN A 166 -15.09 -5.65 8.88
CA ASN A 166 -15.99 -6.39 9.75
C ASN A 166 -16.59 -5.56 10.88
N ASN A 167 -15.98 -4.42 11.25
CA ASN A 167 -16.57 -3.51 12.22
C ASN A 167 -17.47 -2.49 11.53
N ASP A 168 -18.77 -2.61 11.81
CA ASP A 168 -19.76 -1.61 11.43
C ASP A 168 -19.66 -0.39 12.34
N ASP A 169 -18.68 0.48 12.07
CA ASP A 169 -18.51 1.73 12.80
C ASP A 169 -19.44 2.81 12.24
N GLU A 170 -20.22 3.46 13.12
CA GLU A 170 -21.07 4.60 12.78
C GLU A 170 -20.30 5.72 12.06
N SER A 171 -19.00 5.88 12.34
CA SER A 171 -18.15 6.84 11.63
C SER A 171 -18.12 6.62 10.12
N GLN A 172 -18.30 5.38 9.66
CA GLN A 172 -18.39 5.02 8.25
C GLN A 172 -19.70 5.48 7.60
N ARG A 173 -20.69 5.97 8.36
CA ARG A 173 -21.96 6.52 7.84
C ARG A 173 -22.08 8.03 7.96
N LEU A 174 -21.21 8.69 8.73
CA LEU A 174 -21.31 10.12 9.00
C LEU A 174 -21.11 10.98 7.73
N GLN A 175 -21.82 12.10 7.70
CA GLN A 175 -21.68 13.11 6.67
C GLN A 175 -20.43 13.97 6.91
N VAL A 176 -19.72 14.27 5.82
CA VAL A 176 -18.52 15.10 5.81
C VAL A 176 -18.89 16.50 5.32
N LEU A 177 -18.71 17.48 6.20
CA LEU A 177 -19.09 18.88 5.99
C LEU A 177 -17.94 19.75 5.47
N VAL A 178 -16.70 19.29 5.62
CA VAL A 178 -15.50 20.04 5.22
C VAL A 178 -15.31 20.02 3.69
N PRO A 179 -14.66 21.06 3.11
CA PRO A 179 -14.27 21.05 1.70
C PRO A 179 -13.58 19.75 1.31
N THR A 180 -14.14 19.05 0.32
CA THR A 180 -13.69 17.73 -0.10
C THR A 180 -13.36 17.73 -1.59
N GLY A 181 -12.18 17.23 -1.93
CA GLY A 181 -11.79 16.92 -3.30
C GLY A 181 -11.92 15.42 -3.56
N LEU A 182 -12.53 15.05 -4.68
CA LEU A 182 -12.68 13.66 -5.12
C LEU A 182 -12.03 13.47 -6.48
N LEU A 183 -11.07 12.54 -6.55
CA LEU A 183 -10.46 12.09 -7.80
C LEU A 183 -10.85 10.63 -8.03
N GLN A 184 -11.35 10.33 -9.23
CA GLN A 184 -11.74 8.99 -9.65
C GLN A 184 -10.94 8.54 -10.87
N SER A 185 -10.37 7.35 -10.77
CA SER A 185 -9.61 6.73 -11.86
C SER A 185 -10.42 5.61 -12.53
N PRO A 186 -10.35 5.45 -13.86
CA PRO A 186 -11.27 4.57 -14.58
C PRO A 186 -10.98 3.08 -14.34
N GLU A 187 -9.75 2.74 -13.95
CA GLU A 187 -9.35 1.36 -13.69
C GLU A 187 -9.57 0.92 -12.24
N THR A 188 -10.13 1.78 -11.37
CA THR A 188 -10.50 1.34 -10.01
C THR A 188 -11.66 0.33 -10.08
N PRO A 189 -11.70 -0.69 -9.21
CA PRO A 189 -12.77 -1.70 -9.27
C PRO A 189 -14.15 -1.13 -8.93
N TRP A 190 -14.19 0.01 -8.24
CA TRP A 190 -15.38 0.75 -7.87
C TRP A 190 -15.37 2.14 -8.52
N SER A 191 -16.55 2.62 -8.89
CA SER A 191 -16.79 3.98 -9.36
C SER A 191 -18.13 4.45 -8.78
N THR A 192 -18.25 5.74 -8.49
CA THR A 192 -19.44 6.30 -7.85
C THR A 192 -19.72 7.67 -8.43
N THR A 193 -20.95 7.92 -8.87
CA THR A 193 -21.28 9.22 -9.47
C THR A 193 -21.19 10.35 -8.44
N ARG A 194 -20.92 11.56 -8.92
CA ARG A 194 -20.91 12.76 -8.07
C ARG A 194 -22.19 12.89 -7.23
N SER A 195 -23.35 12.59 -7.80
CA SER A 195 -24.64 12.64 -7.09
C SER A 195 -24.70 11.70 -5.90
N ILE A 196 -24.16 10.48 -6.01
CA ILE A 196 -24.13 9.54 -4.90
C ILE A 196 -23.13 10.00 -3.84
N CYS A 197 -21.96 10.48 -4.25
CA CYS A 197 -20.96 11.05 -3.34
C CYS A 197 -21.53 12.20 -2.49
N GLN A 198 -22.46 13.01 -3.04
CA GLN A 198 -23.09 14.12 -2.33
C GLN A 198 -23.96 13.71 -1.14
N HIS A 199 -24.35 12.45 -1.01
CA HIS A 199 -25.06 11.99 0.19
C HIS A 199 -24.14 11.93 1.43
N ARG A 200 -22.84 11.66 1.21
CA ARG A 200 -21.81 11.61 2.25
C ARG A 200 -21.04 12.93 2.34
N TYR A 201 -20.55 13.44 1.22
CA TYR A 201 -19.72 14.64 1.15
C TYR A 201 -20.59 15.83 0.76
N LEU A 202 -21.01 16.63 1.74
CA LEU A 202 -21.95 17.74 1.50
C LEU A 202 -21.27 18.94 0.83
N ASN A 203 -19.94 19.04 0.93
CA ASN A 203 -19.14 20.13 0.36
C ASN A 203 -18.08 19.59 -0.60
N ILE A 204 -18.49 19.13 -1.79
CA ILE A 204 -17.58 18.70 -2.86
C ILE A 204 -17.06 19.92 -3.62
N THR A 205 -15.85 20.36 -3.29
CA THR A 205 -15.16 21.51 -3.89
C THR A 205 -14.54 21.17 -5.24
N SER A 206 -14.02 19.95 -5.39
CA SER A 206 -13.52 19.44 -6.66
C SER A 206 -13.98 18.00 -6.89
N PHE A 207 -14.33 17.69 -8.14
CA PHE A 207 -14.62 16.35 -8.61
C PHE A 207 -13.89 16.15 -9.94
N THR A 208 -12.98 15.18 -10.00
CA THR A 208 -12.08 14.95 -11.13
C THR A 208 -12.18 13.51 -11.57
N GLU A 209 -12.42 13.30 -12.85
CA GLU A 209 -12.33 11.99 -13.49
C GLU A 209 -11.08 11.99 -14.38
N VAL A 210 -10.11 11.14 -14.07
CA VAL A 210 -8.89 11.01 -14.87
C VAL A 210 -9.10 10.02 -16.01
N LYS A 211 -8.24 10.09 -17.04
CA LYS A 211 -8.38 9.27 -18.26
C LYS A 211 -7.77 7.87 -18.15
N LYS A 212 -6.88 7.65 -17.18
CA LYS A 212 -6.12 6.40 -17.00
C LYS A 212 -5.72 6.23 -15.54
N GLY A 213 -5.40 4.99 -15.18
CA GLY A 213 -4.88 4.60 -13.86
C GLY A 213 -5.96 3.96 -12.98
N GLY A 214 -5.49 3.24 -11.96
CA GLY A 214 -6.31 2.57 -10.96
C GLY A 214 -6.18 3.24 -9.59
N VAL A 215 -6.23 2.44 -8.53
CA VAL A 215 -6.17 2.92 -7.13
C VAL A 215 -4.82 3.56 -6.84
N PHE A 216 -3.74 3.06 -7.42
CA PHE A 216 -2.39 3.63 -7.29
C PHE A 216 -2.17 4.80 -8.25
N GLN A 217 -3.15 5.71 -8.36
CA GLN A 217 -3.10 6.84 -9.29
C GLN A 217 -1.84 7.70 -9.12
N HIS A 218 -1.41 7.89 -7.88
CA HIS A 218 -0.21 8.65 -7.53
C HIS A 218 1.09 8.03 -8.08
N LEU A 219 1.10 6.73 -8.37
CA LEU A 219 2.23 6.03 -9.01
C LEU A 219 2.03 5.90 -10.53
N GLN A 220 0.80 5.66 -10.99
CA GLN A 220 0.51 5.42 -12.42
C GLN A 220 0.43 6.72 -13.25
N ASP A 221 0.08 7.84 -12.63
CA ASP A 221 0.10 9.17 -13.24
C ASP A 221 0.41 10.26 -12.18
N PRO A 222 1.66 10.33 -11.69
CA PRO A 222 2.05 11.21 -10.58
C PRO A 222 1.80 12.68 -10.89
N GLN A 223 1.97 13.10 -12.15
CA GLN A 223 1.78 14.49 -12.56
C GLN A 223 0.30 14.88 -12.54
N ALA A 224 -0.59 14.04 -13.07
CA ALA A 224 -2.02 14.29 -13.02
C ALA A 224 -2.55 14.30 -11.58
N PHE A 225 -2.08 13.37 -10.74
CA PHE A 225 -2.44 13.33 -9.32
C PHE A 225 -1.99 14.60 -8.58
N ALA A 226 -0.73 15.01 -8.74
CA ALA A 226 -0.21 16.21 -8.09
C ALA A 226 -0.93 17.49 -8.56
N ALA A 227 -1.20 17.61 -9.87
CA ALA A 227 -1.92 18.74 -10.44
C ALA A 227 -3.34 18.85 -9.85
N ASP A 228 -4.05 17.74 -9.65
CA ASP A 228 -5.38 17.77 -9.06
C ASP A 228 -5.36 18.15 -7.57
N VAL A 229 -4.36 17.69 -6.81
CA VAL A 229 -4.15 18.11 -5.42
C VAL A 229 -3.93 19.63 -5.34
N PHE A 230 -3.05 20.19 -6.18
CA PHE A 230 -2.81 21.64 -6.21
C PHE A 230 -4.06 22.43 -6.60
N ARG A 231 -4.78 21.96 -7.62
CA ARG A 231 -6.05 22.56 -8.05
C ARG A 231 -7.09 22.56 -6.92
N PHE A 232 -7.22 21.47 -6.17
CA PHE A 232 -8.13 21.39 -5.02
C PHE A 232 -7.75 22.40 -3.93
N VAL A 233 -6.45 22.53 -3.62
CA VAL A 233 -5.96 23.50 -2.63
C VAL A 233 -6.25 24.92 -3.07
N GLU A 234 -5.97 25.27 -4.33
CA GLU A 234 -6.28 26.59 -4.90
C GLU A 234 -7.77 26.91 -4.79
N LEU A 235 -8.65 26.00 -5.21
CA LEU A 235 -10.09 26.17 -5.10
C LEU A 235 -10.53 26.36 -3.65
N THR A 236 -9.96 25.60 -2.72
CA THR A 236 -10.29 25.72 -1.29
C THR A 236 -9.85 27.06 -0.70
N LEU A 237 -8.70 27.59 -1.14
CA LEU A 237 -8.19 28.89 -0.69
C LEU A 237 -8.97 30.07 -1.29
N LEU A 238 -9.49 29.95 -2.51
CA LEU A 238 -10.29 30.99 -3.17
C LEU A 238 -11.71 31.16 -2.59
N HIS A 239 -12.24 30.12 -1.92
CA HIS A 239 -13.58 30.14 -1.32
C HIS A 239 -13.54 30.36 0.21
N LYS A 240 -12.41 30.80 0.76
CA LYS A 240 -12.31 31.34 2.12
C LYS A 240 -12.59 32.84 2.13
#